data_AF-A0AAV7H391-F1
#
_entry.id   AF-A0AAV7H391-F1
#
_cell.length_a   1.000
_cell.length_b   1.000
_cell.length_c   1.000
_cell.angle_alpha   90.00
_cell.angle_beta   90.00
_cell.angle_gamma   90.00
#
_symmetry.space_group_name_H-M   'P 1'
#
loop_
_entity.id
_entity.type
_entity.pdbx_description
1 polymer ?
#
loop_
_entity_poly.entity_id
_entity_poly.type
_entity_poly.pdbx_seq_one_letter_code
_entity_poly.pdbx_strand_id
1 'polypeptide(L)'
;MVAVSLSFHGNSLNIGGIFDGHVRLITGKVQNCRKVEVNRRKSSSAMGDFSVKVIASNLSDAPEGRANNMEAVWTLHITSLQGITISKAAQLVFEGTIGDELLFDVNITYIESLSTVSMDKRRSMHRRHYCRSLKLSNEVPKITRRPSKLNILCEEADHSHIRWWKEKLLMFKKPSSLQLVKRLVYTNLLGLDVTLKNGSLKEGTLNLEILQFKSRFPREVLLCRVGEFYEAIGIDACILVEHAGLNPCGGLQSDCIPKAGCPVVNLRQTLDELTRNGFSVCIVEEVQAPIQARSRKGRFISGHAHPGSPYVFGLSGADHDVDFPEPMPVIGISRSAKGYCMISVLEPMKTFSEEDGLTEEAIVAKLRTCQCHHLFLHTSLRNNSSGTFRWGEYGEGGLLWGECNGKPFEWFDGIPVEELLFKVREIYGLDEDVSFRNVTFRSEKRPKPLYLGTATQVGVIQTEGIPSLLKVLLPSNSFGLPSLYIKDLLLNPPTYEIASAIQEACRRMRCLTCSIPEFTCLSAAKLVKLLESKEANHIEFCRIKNVVDEILQMHRNTELSEILHILLEPAWLATGLKVDYDILVHVNIFLSLAVDLSFSASIFMS
;
A
#
# COMPACT_ATOMS: atom_id res chain seq x y z
N MET A 1 -20.04 25.40 -4.07
CA MET A 1 -20.86 25.86 -5.20
C MET A 1 -20.84 27.37 -5.23
N VAL A 2 -20.01 27.96 -6.10
CA VAL A 2 -20.00 29.41 -6.38
C VAL A 2 -20.58 29.57 -7.80
N ALA A 3 -21.58 30.43 -7.96
CA ALA A 3 -22.20 30.67 -9.26
C ALA A 3 -21.29 31.57 -10.12
N VAL A 4 -20.94 31.12 -11.32
CA VAL A 4 -20.19 31.90 -12.32
C VAL A 4 -21.16 32.29 -13.45
N SER A 5 -21.19 33.57 -13.83
CA SER A 5 -21.91 34.02 -15.03
C SER A 5 -21.03 33.84 -16.26
N LEU A 6 -21.48 33.04 -17.22
CA LEU A 6 -20.85 32.92 -18.54
C LEU A 6 -21.68 33.71 -19.54
N SER A 7 -21.07 34.66 -20.24
CA SER A 7 -21.71 35.40 -21.34
C SER A 7 -20.89 35.29 -22.61
N PHE A 8 -21.52 34.84 -23.69
CA PHE A 8 -20.93 34.79 -25.03
C PHE A 8 -21.22 36.11 -25.78
N HIS A 9 -20.19 36.67 -26.41
CA HIS A 9 -20.33 37.71 -27.43
C HIS A 9 -19.40 37.38 -28.60
N GLY A 10 -19.96 36.85 -29.69
CA GLY A 10 -19.19 36.42 -30.87
C GLY A 10 -18.12 35.35 -30.55
N ASN A 11 -16.94 35.44 -31.18
CA ASN A 11 -15.80 34.53 -30.97
C ASN A 11 -15.02 34.82 -29.66
N SER A 12 -15.67 35.41 -28.65
CA SER A 12 -15.05 35.74 -27.37
C SER A 12 -15.88 35.23 -26.20
N LEU A 13 -15.19 34.59 -25.25
CA LEU A 13 -15.75 34.12 -23.99
C LEU A 13 -15.17 34.96 -22.85
N ASN A 14 -16.03 35.59 -22.06
CA ASN A 14 -15.65 36.31 -20.84
C ASN A 14 -16.03 35.47 -19.61
N ILE A 15 -15.07 35.23 -18.72
CA ILE A 15 -15.27 34.53 -17.45
C ILE A 15 -14.97 35.51 -16.31
N GLY A 16 -15.96 35.77 -15.45
CA GLY A 16 -15.82 36.63 -14.28
C GLY A 16 -16.08 35.87 -12.98
N GLY A 17 -15.10 35.83 -12.07
CA GLY A 17 -15.22 35.25 -10.72
C GLY A 17 -13.97 34.48 -10.27
N ILE A 18 -13.86 34.20 -8.97
CA ILE A 18 -12.84 33.28 -8.41
C ILE A 18 -13.30 31.86 -8.73
N PHE A 19 -12.51 31.16 -9.54
CA PHE A 19 -12.80 29.79 -9.97
C PHE A 19 -11.77 28.82 -9.41
N ASP A 20 -12.25 27.71 -8.88
CA ASP A 20 -11.46 26.54 -8.52
C ASP A 20 -12.16 25.32 -9.14
N GLY A 21 -11.64 24.82 -10.26
CA GLY A 21 -12.27 23.76 -11.06
C GLY A 21 -11.78 23.67 -12.51
N HIS A 22 -12.39 22.75 -13.29
CA HIS A 22 -12.13 22.52 -14.72
C HIS A 22 -13.02 23.39 -15.61
N VAL A 23 -12.48 24.00 -16.67
CA VAL A 23 -13.26 24.71 -17.71
C VAL A 23 -13.22 23.93 -19.03
N ARG A 24 -14.35 23.30 -19.38
CA ARG A 24 -14.52 22.57 -20.65
C ARG A 24 -14.94 23.54 -21.77
N LEU A 25 -14.11 23.70 -22.79
CA LEU A 25 -14.40 24.51 -23.98
C LEU A 25 -14.84 23.61 -25.14
N ILE A 26 -16.04 23.86 -25.66
CA ILE A 26 -16.58 23.18 -26.84
C ILE A 26 -16.39 24.13 -28.02
N THR A 27 -15.61 23.73 -29.02
CA THR A 27 -15.37 24.55 -30.22
C THR A 27 -15.91 23.83 -31.45
N GLY A 28 -16.67 24.56 -32.28
CA GLY A 28 -17.36 24.01 -33.45
C GLY A 28 -16.44 23.46 -34.55
N LYS A 29 -17.07 22.88 -35.58
CA LYS A 29 -16.48 22.06 -36.65
C LYS A 29 -15.15 22.55 -37.21
N VAL A 30 -14.06 21.81 -36.93
CA VAL A 30 -12.76 21.97 -37.59
C VAL A 30 -12.22 20.58 -37.92
N GLN A 31 -12.10 20.25 -39.21
CA GLN A 31 -11.48 18.99 -39.66
C GLN A 31 -9.98 19.19 -39.90
N ASN A 32 -9.16 18.23 -39.45
CA ASN A 32 -7.70 18.15 -39.64
C ASN A 32 -6.88 19.35 -39.10
N CYS A 33 -6.86 19.48 -37.77
CA CYS A 33 -5.95 20.38 -37.06
C CYS A 33 -4.51 19.87 -37.11
N ARG A 34 -3.57 20.66 -37.65
CA ARG A 34 -2.14 20.30 -37.74
C ARG A 34 -1.30 20.88 -36.61
N LYS A 35 -1.69 22.06 -36.08
CA LYS A 35 -0.91 22.77 -35.07
C LYS A 35 -1.79 23.74 -34.28
N VAL A 36 -1.63 23.75 -32.96
CA VAL A 36 -2.22 24.75 -32.06
C VAL A 36 -1.08 25.51 -31.38
N GLU A 37 -1.11 26.85 -31.47
CA GLU A 37 -0.11 27.73 -30.86
C GLU A 37 -0.79 28.64 -29.84
N VAL A 38 -0.25 28.69 -28.62
CA VAL A 38 -0.75 29.57 -27.55
C VAL A 38 0.27 30.67 -27.30
N ASN A 39 -0.13 31.91 -27.55
CA ASN A 39 0.72 33.08 -27.38
C ASN A 39 0.18 33.97 -26.26
N ARG A 40 1.03 34.27 -25.26
CA ARG A 40 0.77 35.31 -24.26
C ARG A 40 1.03 36.66 -24.89
N ARG A 41 0.02 37.54 -24.96
CA ARG A 41 0.26 38.93 -25.37
C ARG A 41 0.92 39.68 -24.22
N LYS A 42 1.99 40.43 -24.50
CA LYS A 42 2.59 41.36 -23.54
C LYS A 42 1.61 42.52 -23.34
N SER A 43 0.82 42.48 -22.28
CA SER A 43 0.07 43.62 -21.76
C SER A 43 0.90 44.34 -20.69
N SER A 44 0.78 45.66 -20.61
CA SER A 44 1.43 46.51 -19.59
C SER A 44 0.68 46.55 -18.26
N SER A 45 -0.39 45.75 -18.10
CA SER A 45 -1.16 45.63 -16.86
C SER A 45 -1.01 44.22 -16.27
N ALA A 46 -1.23 44.06 -14.97
CA ALA A 46 -1.16 42.79 -14.24
C ALA A 46 -2.22 41.74 -14.68
N MET A 47 -2.95 41.98 -15.77
CA MET A 47 -3.95 41.09 -16.38
C MET A 47 -3.34 40.40 -17.60
N GLY A 48 -3.31 39.07 -17.60
CA GLY A 48 -2.76 38.27 -18.70
C GLY A 48 -3.79 37.98 -19.78
N ASP A 49 -3.57 38.48 -20.99
CA ASP A 49 -4.33 38.09 -22.19
C ASP A 49 -3.64 36.92 -22.92
N PHE A 50 -4.41 35.87 -23.22
CA PHE A 50 -3.95 34.71 -23.97
C PHE A 50 -4.69 34.62 -25.31
N SER A 51 -3.94 34.43 -26.39
CA SER A 51 -4.51 34.11 -27.71
C SER A 51 -4.16 32.68 -28.09
N VAL A 52 -5.17 31.91 -28.50
CA VAL A 52 -5.01 30.54 -29.02
C VAL A 52 -5.20 30.61 -30.53
N LYS A 53 -4.17 30.23 -31.28
CA LYS A 53 -4.17 30.18 -32.74
C LYS A 53 -4.23 28.73 -33.19
N VAL A 54 -5.23 28.38 -33.99
CA VAL A 54 -5.41 27.04 -34.55
C VAL A 54 -5.16 27.10 -36.05
N ILE A 55 -4.26 26.27 -36.57
CA ILE A 55 -3.93 26.20 -38.01
C ILE A 55 -4.43 24.87 -38.56
N ALA A 56 -5.36 24.94 -39.51
CA ALA A 56 -5.94 23.78 -40.19
C ALA A 56 -5.86 23.89 -41.72
N SER A 57 -5.86 22.73 -42.40
CA SER A 57 -5.79 22.61 -43.87
C SER A 57 -7.00 21.86 -44.39
N ASN A 58 -7.75 22.44 -45.34
CA ASN A 58 -8.88 21.76 -45.96
C ASN A 58 -8.40 20.67 -46.94
N LEU A 59 -9.05 19.52 -46.91
CA LEU A 59 -8.96 18.48 -47.95
C LEU A 59 -10.39 18.23 -48.46
N SER A 60 -10.81 19.04 -49.43
CA SER A 60 -11.98 18.74 -50.27
C SER A 60 -11.85 19.48 -51.60
N ASP A 61 -11.59 18.69 -52.65
CA ASP A 61 -11.78 18.95 -54.09
C ASP A 61 -11.42 20.33 -54.66
N ALA A 62 -10.17 20.48 -55.11
CA ALA A 62 -9.79 21.43 -56.16
C ALA A 62 -8.68 20.81 -57.05
N PRO A 63 -8.79 20.87 -58.39
CA PRO A 63 -7.74 20.39 -59.27
C PRO A 63 -6.55 21.36 -59.24
N GLU A 64 -5.34 20.79 -59.23
CA GLU A 64 -4.02 21.41 -59.41
C GLU A 64 -3.77 22.79 -58.74
N GLY A 65 -3.03 22.74 -57.62
CA GLY A 65 -2.05 23.78 -57.28
C GLY A 65 -2.54 25.02 -56.53
N ARG A 66 -2.91 24.86 -55.25
CA ARG A 66 -2.61 25.76 -54.09
C ARG A 66 -3.49 25.36 -52.89
N ALA A 67 -2.89 24.79 -51.84
CA ALA A 67 -3.58 24.62 -50.57
C ALA A 67 -3.68 26.00 -49.87
N ASN A 68 -4.89 26.55 -49.76
CA ASN A 68 -5.14 27.74 -48.95
C ASN A 68 -5.30 27.30 -47.49
N ASN A 69 -4.34 27.66 -46.63
CA ASN A 69 -4.46 27.51 -45.18
C ASN A 69 -5.50 28.52 -44.67
N MET A 70 -6.47 28.04 -43.88
CA MET A 70 -7.40 28.93 -43.18
C MET A 70 -6.87 29.15 -41.76
N GLU A 71 -6.65 30.41 -41.38
CA GLU A 71 -6.24 30.77 -40.02
C GLU A 71 -7.46 31.20 -39.20
N ALA A 72 -7.78 30.47 -38.13
CA ALA A 72 -8.76 30.90 -37.14
C ALA A 72 -8.02 31.29 -35.85
N VAL A 73 -8.27 32.51 -35.35
CA VAL A 73 -7.67 33.05 -34.12
C VAL A 73 -8.78 33.32 -33.11
N TRP A 74 -8.70 32.71 -31.93
CA TRP A 74 -9.61 32.96 -30.82
C TRP A 74 -8.86 33.61 -29.65
N THR A 75 -9.51 34.57 -29.00
CA THR A 75 -8.91 35.36 -27.92
C THR A 75 -9.70 35.14 -26.63
N LEU A 76 -9.05 34.66 -25.58
CA LEU A 76 -9.64 34.48 -24.25
C LEU A 76 -9.21 35.65 -23.36
N HIS A 77 -10.18 36.41 -22.85
CA HIS A 77 -9.94 37.52 -21.93
C HIS A 77 -10.30 37.10 -20.50
N ILE A 78 -9.34 37.21 -19.57
CA ILE A 78 -9.52 36.91 -18.14
C ILE A 78 -9.47 38.24 -17.38
N THR A 79 -10.62 38.72 -16.88
CA THR A 79 -10.78 40.12 -16.46
C THR A 79 -10.73 40.38 -14.95
N SER A 80 -10.33 39.42 -14.09
CA SER A 80 -10.05 39.72 -12.67
C SER A 80 -9.23 38.62 -11.98
N LEU A 81 -8.01 38.95 -11.54
CA LEU A 81 -7.20 38.12 -10.63
C LEU A 81 -6.59 39.05 -9.56
N GLN A 82 -7.18 39.12 -8.37
CA GLN A 82 -6.50 39.71 -7.22
C GLN A 82 -5.64 38.62 -6.55
N GLY A 83 -4.33 38.86 -6.49
CA GLY A 83 -3.40 38.09 -5.64
C GLY A 83 -2.76 36.83 -6.24
N ILE A 84 -2.76 36.66 -7.58
CA ILE A 84 -2.19 35.46 -8.21
C ILE A 84 -1.02 35.82 -9.14
N THR A 85 0.15 35.23 -8.87
CA THR A 85 1.31 35.27 -9.77
C THR A 85 1.37 33.95 -10.54
N ILE A 86 1.09 33.96 -11.84
CA ILE A 86 1.12 32.74 -12.67
C ILE A 86 2.56 32.49 -13.13
N SER A 87 3.22 31.48 -12.55
CA SER A 87 4.52 30.99 -13.02
C SER A 87 4.40 29.58 -13.62
N LYS A 88 4.68 29.50 -14.92
CA LYS A 88 4.76 28.32 -15.83
C LYS A 88 3.43 27.74 -16.36
N ALA A 89 3.38 27.76 -17.70
CA ALA A 89 2.49 27.12 -18.69
C ALA A 89 1.14 26.51 -18.24
N ALA A 90 0.04 27.04 -18.79
CA ALA A 90 -1.20 26.29 -18.93
C ALA A 90 -0.99 25.13 -19.92
N GLN A 91 -1.39 23.92 -19.55
CA GLN A 91 -1.36 22.76 -20.44
C GLN A 91 -2.75 22.52 -21.02
N LEU A 92 -2.81 22.39 -22.35
CA LEU A 92 -3.99 21.95 -23.10
C LEU A 92 -3.81 20.47 -23.45
N VAL A 93 -4.73 19.62 -23.02
CA VAL A 93 -4.76 18.19 -23.36
C VAL A 93 -5.87 17.98 -24.38
N PHE A 94 -5.51 17.38 -25.52
CA PHE A 94 -6.49 16.96 -26.53
C PHE A 94 -7.10 15.64 -26.09
N GLU A 95 -8.41 15.60 -25.85
CA GLU A 95 -9.11 14.40 -25.35
C GLU A 95 -9.74 13.56 -26.47
N GLY A 96 -9.75 14.06 -27.71
CA GLY A 96 -10.24 13.32 -28.88
C GLY A 96 -11.26 14.08 -29.71
N THR A 97 -11.91 13.37 -30.63
CA THR A 97 -13.01 13.85 -31.46
C THR A 97 -14.32 13.15 -31.09
N ILE A 98 -15.41 13.91 -31.05
CA ILE A 98 -16.77 13.36 -31.05
C ILE A 98 -17.44 13.87 -32.33
N GLY A 99 -17.52 13.02 -33.35
CA GLY A 99 -17.97 13.44 -34.69
C GLY A 99 -17.01 14.44 -35.35
N ASP A 100 -17.55 15.55 -35.88
CA ASP A 100 -16.79 16.63 -36.54
C ASP A 100 -16.22 17.69 -35.56
N GLU A 101 -16.35 17.49 -34.24
CA GLU A 101 -15.96 18.47 -33.21
C GLU A 101 -14.70 18.02 -32.44
N LEU A 102 -13.78 18.97 -32.20
CA LEU A 102 -12.54 18.76 -31.45
C LEU A 102 -12.74 19.13 -29.97
N LEU A 103 -12.34 18.23 -29.07
CA LEU A 103 -12.41 18.43 -27.62
C LEU A 103 -11.03 18.73 -27.02
N PHE A 104 -10.96 19.81 -26.26
CA PHE A 104 -9.76 20.22 -25.53
C PHE A 104 -10.09 20.51 -24.08
N ASP A 105 -9.22 20.07 -23.17
CA ASP A 105 -9.29 20.40 -21.75
C ASP A 105 -8.11 21.32 -21.37
N VAL A 106 -8.39 22.42 -20.67
CA VAL A 106 -7.39 23.42 -20.26
C VAL A 106 -7.18 23.30 -18.76
N ASN A 107 -5.98 22.89 -18.34
CA ASN A 107 -5.58 22.89 -16.94
C ASN A 107 -4.78 24.15 -16.59
N ILE A 108 -5.26 24.90 -15.59
CA ILE A 108 -4.57 26.06 -15.02
C ILE A 108 -4.19 25.72 -13.58
N THR A 109 -2.89 25.50 -13.33
CA THR A 109 -2.37 25.10 -12.02
C THR A 109 -1.96 26.33 -11.19
N TYR A 110 -2.48 26.44 -9.96
CA TYR A 110 -2.06 27.45 -8.98
C TYR A 110 -0.82 26.95 -8.20
N ILE A 111 0.16 27.83 -7.96
CA ILE A 111 1.28 27.58 -7.03
C ILE A 111 1.25 28.66 -5.96
N GLU A 112 0.91 28.28 -4.74
CA GLU A 112 1.03 29.15 -3.57
C GLU A 112 2.49 29.16 -3.10
N SER A 113 3.18 30.30 -3.19
CA SER A 113 4.52 30.45 -2.62
C SER A 113 4.40 30.60 -1.10
N LEU A 114 4.57 29.50 -0.36
CA LEU A 114 4.64 29.51 1.11
C LEU A 114 6.00 30.05 1.58
N SER A 115 6.09 31.37 1.67
CA SER A 115 7.01 32.06 2.58
C SER A 115 6.20 32.83 3.62
N THR A 116 5.59 32.12 4.57
CA THR A 116 5.36 32.63 5.94
C THR A 116 4.75 31.54 6.83
N VAL A 117 5.33 31.42 8.01
CA VAL A 117 4.96 30.52 9.11
C VAL A 117 3.52 30.80 9.59
N SER A 118 2.69 29.76 9.65
CA SER A 118 1.43 29.78 10.40
C SER A 118 1.24 28.44 11.12
N MET A 119 1.30 28.48 12.45
CA MET A 119 0.90 27.40 13.34
C MET A 119 -0.64 27.29 13.35
N ASP A 120 -1.20 26.27 12.73
CA ASP A 120 -2.64 25.99 12.84
C ASP A 120 -2.90 24.90 13.90
N LYS A 121 -3.34 25.34 15.09
CA LYS A 121 -3.88 24.46 16.15
C LYS A 121 -5.29 24.05 15.77
N ARG A 122 -5.47 22.90 15.10
CA ARG A 122 -6.79 22.27 14.98
C ARG A 122 -6.95 21.17 16.02
N ARG A 123 -7.75 21.49 17.05
CA ARG A 123 -8.30 20.53 18.01
C ARG A 123 -9.30 19.63 17.29
N SER A 124 -8.96 18.36 17.09
CA SER A 124 -9.95 17.32 16.77
C SER A 124 -10.69 16.91 18.05
N MET A 125 -11.98 17.26 18.14
CA MET A 125 -12.89 16.76 19.17
C MET A 125 -13.23 15.30 18.85
N HIS A 126 -12.71 14.37 19.64
CA HIS A 126 -13.20 13.00 19.70
C HIS A 126 -14.63 12.97 20.27
N ARG A 127 -15.63 12.66 19.45
CA ARG A 127 -16.97 12.28 19.94
C ARG A 127 -16.98 10.80 20.28
N ARG A 128 -16.75 10.47 21.56
CA ARG A 128 -17.05 9.15 22.12
C ARG A 128 -18.54 9.07 22.40
N HIS A 129 -19.23 8.11 21.81
CA HIS A 129 -20.56 7.70 22.24
C HIS A 129 -20.44 6.84 23.50
N TYR A 130 -20.96 7.32 24.63
CA TYR A 130 -21.32 6.49 25.78
C TYR A 130 -22.75 6.82 26.21
N CYS A 131 -23.52 5.76 26.46
CA CYS A 131 -24.92 5.80 26.84
C CYS A 131 -25.12 6.41 28.25
N ARG A 132 -26.24 7.13 28.40
CA ARG A 132 -26.64 8.03 29.51
C ARG A 132 -26.69 7.39 30.90
N SER A 133 -26.34 8.18 31.92
CA SER A 133 -27.22 8.43 33.08
C SER A 133 -27.04 9.87 33.61
N LEU A 134 -28.16 10.51 33.98
CA LEU A 134 -28.29 11.94 34.35
C LEU A 134 -27.85 12.24 35.80
N LYS A 135 -27.30 13.44 36.05
CA LYS A 135 -27.88 14.50 36.92
C LYS A 135 -27.07 15.81 36.90
N LEU A 136 -27.82 16.92 37.00
CA LEU A 136 -27.42 18.34 36.95
C LEU A 136 -26.59 18.81 38.16
N SER A 137 -25.70 19.80 37.96
CA SER A 137 -25.92 21.20 38.41
C SER A 137 -24.77 22.14 38.01
N ASN A 138 -25.15 23.37 37.65
CA ASN A 138 -24.32 24.50 37.23
C ASN A 138 -23.39 25.03 38.33
N GLU A 139 -22.19 25.51 37.96
CA GLU A 139 -21.55 26.71 38.52
C GLU A 139 -20.30 27.14 37.69
N VAL A 140 -20.14 28.45 37.52
CA VAL A 140 -19.01 29.22 36.93
C VAL A 140 -18.54 30.13 38.08
N PRO A 141 -17.25 30.48 38.37
CA PRO A 141 -16.17 30.90 37.43
C PRO A 141 -14.70 30.63 37.87
N LYS A 142 -13.74 31.03 37.02
CA LYS A 142 -12.54 31.87 37.31
C LYS A 142 -11.22 31.39 36.69
N ILE A 143 -10.63 32.34 35.97
CA ILE A 143 -9.32 32.31 35.31
C ILE A 143 -8.23 32.26 36.39
N THR A 144 -7.39 31.22 36.33
CA THR A 144 -6.11 31.19 37.03
C THR A 144 -5.07 30.46 36.18
N ARG A 145 -3.87 31.04 36.14
CA ARG A 145 -2.72 30.73 35.29
C ARG A 145 -2.39 29.23 35.24
N ARG A 146 -2.16 28.68 34.04
CA ARG A 146 -1.72 27.30 33.80
C ARG A 146 -0.26 27.10 34.25
N PRO A 147 0.05 26.11 35.10
CA PRO A 147 1.37 25.53 35.17
C PRO A 147 1.51 24.41 34.12
N SER A 148 2.64 24.37 33.42
CA SER A 148 3.07 23.32 32.52
C SER A 148 3.23 21.99 33.26
N LYS A 149 2.41 20.99 32.93
CA LYS A 149 2.58 19.60 33.38
C LYS A 149 3.28 18.81 32.28
N LEU A 150 4.59 18.63 32.45
CA LEU A 150 5.37 17.60 31.76
C LEU A 150 5.47 16.42 32.75
N ASN A 151 4.46 15.55 32.77
CA ASN A 151 4.57 14.27 33.49
C ASN A 151 5.23 13.27 32.53
N ILE A 152 6.56 13.22 32.53
CA ILE A 152 7.32 12.10 31.96
C ILE A 152 7.27 10.95 32.97
N LEU A 153 6.08 10.37 33.14
CA LEU A 153 5.85 9.15 33.91
C LEU A 153 5.00 8.23 33.05
N CYS A 154 5.41 6.96 32.98
CA CYS A 154 4.71 5.85 32.34
C CYS A 154 3.19 6.01 32.51
N GLU A 155 2.46 6.22 31.42
CA GLU A 155 1.00 6.29 31.48
C GLU A 155 0.44 4.89 31.74
N GLU A 156 -0.77 4.77 32.31
CA GLU A 156 -1.37 3.44 32.56
C GLU A 156 -1.48 2.59 31.28
N ALA A 157 -1.64 3.25 30.13
CA ALA A 157 -1.64 2.63 28.80
C ALA A 157 -0.29 1.97 28.46
N ASP A 158 0.82 2.61 28.82
CA ASP A 158 2.19 2.15 28.53
C ASP A 158 2.52 0.84 29.26
N HIS A 159 1.93 0.61 30.44
CA HIS A 159 2.18 -0.61 31.22
C HIS A 159 1.80 -1.88 30.47
N SER A 160 0.75 -1.83 29.64
CA SER A 160 0.33 -2.97 28.82
C SER A 160 1.39 -3.31 27.75
N HIS A 161 1.94 -2.29 27.09
CA HIS A 161 2.99 -2.43 26.08
C HIS A 161 4.32 -2.89 26.69
N ILE A 162 4.68 -2.36 27.86
CA ILE A 162 5.89 -2.76 28.58
C ILE A 162 5.79 -4.22 29.04
N ARG A 163 4.63 -4.66 29.53
CA ARG A 163 4.41 -6.08 29.91
C ARG A 163 4.55 -6.99 28.68
N TRP A 164 3.95 -6.60 27.56
CA TRP A 164 4.06 -7.33 26.31
C TRP A 164 5.53 -7.49 25.86
N TRP A 165 6.33 -6.43 25.91
CA TRP A 165 7.77 -6.51 25.61
C TRP A 165 8.52 -7.40 26.59
N LYS A 166 8.22 -7.33 27.89
CA LYS A 166 8.84 -8.22 28.89
C LYS A 166 8.61 -9.69 28.54
N GLU A 167 7.39 -10.06 28.18
CA GLU A 167 7.06 -11.44 27.79
C GLU A 167 7.85 -11.89 26.56
N LYS A 168 8.03 -11.00 25.56
CA LYS A 168 8.87 -11.28 24.39
C LYS A 168 10.35 -11.45 24.74
N LEU A 169 10.88 -10.61 25.62
CA LEU A 169 12.29 -10.68 26.05
C LEU A 169 12.62 -11.96 26.82
N LEU A 170 11.63 -12.60 27.47
CA LEU A 170 11.82 -13.89 28.14
C LEU A 170 12.12 -15.04 27.16
N MET A 171 11.79 -14.87 25.88
CA MET A 171 12.02 -15.89 24.84
C MET A 171 13.44 -15.84 24.25
N PHE A 172 14.27 -14.90 24.69
CA PHE A 172 15.62 -14.70 24.16
C PHE A 172 16.56 -15.85 24.52
N LYS A 173 17.39 -16.24 23.55
CA LYS A 173 18.30 -17.39 23.69
C LYS A 173 19.78 -16.97 23.61
N LYS A 174 20.13 -15.88 22.91
CA LYS A 174 21.54 -15.53 22.73
C LYS A 174 22.15 -14.94 24.01
N PRO A 175 23.37 -15.35 24.41
CA PRO A 175 24.04 -14.81 25.60
C PRO A 175 24.25 -13.29 25.55
N SER A 176 24.55 -12.75 24.37
CA SER A 176 24.73 -11.31 24.14
C SER A 176 23.46 -10.53 24.45
N SER A 177 22.30 -10.99 23.96
CA SER A 177 21.01 -10.37 24.20
C SER A 177 20.61 -10.42 25.68
N LEU A 178 20.83 -11.56 26.34
CA LEU A 178 20.53 -11.73 27.78
C LEU A 178 21.35 -10.79 28.66
N GLN A 179 22.60 -10.47 28.27
CA GLN A 179 23.41 -9.49 28.99
C GLN A 179 22.88 -8.06 28.83
N LEU A 180 22.34 -7.70 27.65
CA LEU A 180 21.73 -6.39 27.42
C LEU A 180 20.41 -6.24 28.19
N VAL A 181 19.59 -7.30 28.24
CA VAL A 181 18.30 -7.29 28.95
C VAL A 181 18.47 -6.97 30.44
N LYS A 182 19.57 -7.42 31.07
CA LYS A 182 19.89 -7.11 32.48
C LYS A 182 20.09 -5.62 32.76
N ARG A 183 20.36 -4.80 31.73
CA ARG A 183 20.58 -3.35 31.82
C ARG A 183 19.31 -2.54 31.55
N LEU A 184 18.18 -3.19 31.28
CA LEU A 184 16.93 -2.53 31.01
C LEU A 184 16.17 -2.20 32.30
N VAL A 185 15.51 -1.05 32.32
CA VAL A 185 14.59 -0.64 33.38
C VAL A 185 13.24 -0.32 32.76
N TYR A 186 12.20 -0.93 33.30
CA TYR A 186 10.85 -0.91 32.71
C TYR A 186 9.99 0.26 33.19
N THR A 187 10.61 1.44 33.30
CA THR A 187 9.96 2.70 33.71
C THR A 187 9.49 3.53 32.51
N ASN A 188 9.90 3.19 31.30
CA ASN A 188 9.57 3.86 30.05
C ASN A 188 9.48 2.85 28.90
N LEU A 189 8.87 3.25 27.78
CA LEU A 189 8.64 2.39 26.61
C LEU A 189 9.92 1.88 25.92
N LEU A 190 11.05 2.59 26.06
CA LEU A 190 12.33 2.16 25.51
C LEU A 190 13.06 1.18 26.44
N GLY A 191 12.62 1.02 27.69
CA GLY A 191 13.30 0.22 28.70
C GLY A 191 14.65 0.80 29.16
N LEU A 192 14.87 2.11 28.98
CA LEU A 192 16.16 2.75 29.28
C LEU A 192 16.32 3.02 30.77
N ASP A 193 17.51 2.73 31.29
CA ASP A 193 17.95 3.19 32.59
C ASP A 193 18.63 4.57 32.45
N VAL A 194 18.00 5.60 33.05
CA VAL A 194 18.50 6.98 33.03
C VAL A 194 19.79 7.18 33.84
N THR A 195 20.16 6.22 34.70
CA THR A 195 21.38 6.26 35.51
C THR A 195 22.62 5.81 34.72
N LEU A 196 22.43 5.07 33.63
CA LEU A 196 23.51 4.59 32.76
C LEU A 196 24.05 5.70 31.85
N LYS A 197 25.30 5.54 31.40
CA LYS A 197 25.93 6.50 30.47
C LYS A 197 25.12 6.58 29.18
N ASN A 198 24.92 7.79 28.68
CA ASN A 198 24.09 8.10 27.51
C ASN A 198 22.59 7.76 27.65
N GLY A 199 22.08 7.52 28.87
CA GLY A 199 20.67 7.23 29.14
C GLY A 199 19.76 8.43 29.43
N SER A 200 20.28 9.66 29.34
CA SER A 200 19.52 10.88 29.67
C SER A 200 18.27 11.02 28.79
N LEU A 201 17.11 11.25 29.42
CA LEU A 201 15.82 11.54 28.80
C LEU A 201 15.39 13.00 29.04
N LYS A 202 16.35 13.93 29.04
CA LYS A 202 16.06 15.37 29.21
C LYS A 202 15.60 16.00 27.89
N GLU A 203 14.85 17.10 28.00
CA GLU A 203 14.50 17.92 26.83
C GLU A 203 15.75 18.29 26.02
N GLY A 204 15.64 18.17 24.69
CA GLY A 204 16.76 18.41 23.77
C GLY A 204 17.69 17.22 23.52
N THR A 205 17.48 16.05 24.15
CA THR A 205 18.27 14.84 23.89
C THR A 205 17.68 13.99 22.75
N LEU A 206 18.54 13.21 22.05
CA LEU A 206 18.12 12.26 21.00
C LEU A 206 17.21 11.17 21.55
N ASN A 207 17.53 10.64 22.74
CA ASN A 207 16.75 9.61 23.38
C ASN A 207 15.30 10.04 23.67
N LEU A 208 15.09 11.32 24.01
CA LEU A 208 13.73 11.83 24.22
C LEU A 208 12.94 11.91 22.90
N GLU A 209 13.57 12.33 21.80
CA GLU A 209 12.92 12.30 20.47
C GLU A 209 12.57 10.85 20.07
N ILE A 210 13.48 9.91 20.28
CA ILE A 210 13.25 8.48 20.04
C ILE A 210 12.07 7.98 20.89
N LEU A 211 12.00 8.38 22.17
CA LEU A 211 10.88 8.01 23.05
C LEU A 211 9.54 8.59 22.54
N GLN A 212 9.54 9.81 22.00
CA GLN A 212 8.36 10.44 21.41
C GLN A 212 7.90 9.74 20.12
N PHE A 213 8.83 9.23 19.30
CA PHE A 213 8.45 8.38 18.17
C PHE A 213 7.93 7.02 18.65
N LYS A 214 8.58 6.42 19.64
CA LYS A 214 8.19 5.12 20.23
C LYS A 214 6.79 5.15 20.85
N SER A 215 6.39 6.27 21.46
CA SER A 215 5.05 6.38 22.05
C SER A 215 3.92 6.37 21.01
N ARG A 216 4.21 6.70 19.75
CA ARG A 216 3.24 6.58 18.65
C ARG A 216 3.05 5.13 18.20
N PHE A 217 4.12 4.32 18.26
CA PHE A 217 4.11 2.91 17.85
C PHE A 217 4.76 2.02 18.93
N PRO A 218 4.13 1.85 20.10
CA PRO A 218 4.79 1.24 21.26
C PRO A 218 5.20 -0.23 21.08
N ARG A 219 4.56 -0.96 20.17
CA ARG A 219 4.81 -2.39 19.89
C ARG A 219 5.71 -2.64 18.68
N GLU A 220 6.17 -1.59 17.99
CA GLU A 220 7.08 -1.72 16.85
C GLU A 220 8.53 -1.46 17.25
N VAL A 221 9.47 -2.12 16.61
CA VAL A 221 10.91 -1.85 16.79
C VAL A 221 11.23 -0.52 16.12
N LEU A 222 11.88 0.43 16.81
CA LEU A 222 12.21 1.72 16.22
C LEU A 222 13.67 1.74 15.72
N LEU A 223 13.86 2.05 14.44
CA LEU A 223 15.18 2.33 13.84
C LEU A 223 15.30 3.82 13.50
N CYS A 224 16.27 4.50 14.09
CA CYS A 224 16.52 5.91 13.82
C CYS A 224 17.80 6.10 13.02
N ARG A 225 17.72 6.82 11.90
CA ARG A 225 18.92 7.22 11.16
C ARG A 225 19.73 8.24 11.95
N VAL A 226 21.03 7.97 12.03
CA VAL A 226 22.05 8.81 12.65
C VAL A 226 23.27 8.78 11.73
N GLY A 227 23.36 9.75 10.81
CA GLY A 227 24.38 9.76 9.77
C GLY A 227 24.26 8.56 8.81
N GLU A 228 25.32 7.75 8.73
CA GLU A 228 25.43 6.57 7.84
C GLU A 228 24.94 5.26 8.49
N PHE A 229 24.29 5.35 9.65
CA PHE A 229 23.80 4.20 10.40
C PHE A 229 22.34 4.36 10.79
N TYR A 230 21.64 3.24 10.88
CA TYR A 230 20.38 3.11 11.59
C TYR A 230 20.64 2.51 12.96
N GLU A 231 20.21 3.21 14.00
CA GLU A 231 20.48 2.86 15.39
C GLU A 231 19.17 2.68 16.18
N ALA A 232 19.17 1.70 17.07
CA ALA A 232 18.15 1.51 18.09
C ALA A 232 18.79 1.51 19.48
N ILE A 233 17.97 1.80 20.50
CA ILE A 233 18.38 1.85 21.91
C ILE A 233 17.43 1.06 22.80
N GLY A 234 17.90 0.60 23.95
CA GLY A 234 17.09 -0.07 24.96
C GLY A 234 16.53 -1.41 24.48
N ILE A 235 15.22 -1.64 24.66
CA ILE A 235 14.52 -2.88 24.26
C ILE A 235 14.74 -3.17 22.78
N ASP A 236 14.61 -2.16 21.92
CA ASP A 236 14.73 -2.30 20.47
C ASP A 236 16.14 -2.75 20.06
N ALA A 237 17.17 -2.24 20.73
CA ALA A 237 18.54 -2.70 20.53
C ALA A 237 18.71 -4.19 20.90
N CYS A 238 18.03 -4.66 21.94
CA CYS A 238 18.10 -6.07 22.34
C CYS A 238 17.44 -6.98 21.27
N ILE A 239 16.35 -6.52 20.65
CA ILE A 239 15.69 -7.22 19.54
C ILE A 239 16.60 -7.32 18.31
N LEU A 240 17.31 -6.25 17.97
CA LEU A 240 18.29 -6.26 16.86
C LEU A 240 19.39 -7.30 17.06
N VAL A 241 19.92 -7.42 18.28
CA VAL A 241 20.98 -8.39 18.59
C VAL A 241 20.44 -9.83 18.56
N GLU A 242 19.23 -10.05 19.10
CA GLU A 242 18.61 -11.38 19.14
C GLU A 242 18.21 -11.86 17.74
N HIS A 243 17.48 -11.05 16.98
CA HIS A 243 16.78 -11.50 15.77
C HIS A 243 17.44 -11.08 14.46
N ALA A 244 18.16 -9.95 14.42
CA ALA A 244 18.91 -9.50 13.25
C ALA A 244 20.43 -9.78 13.35
N GLY A 245 20.85 -10.52 14.38
CA GLY A 245 22.25 -10.95 14.53
C GLY A 245 23.27 -9.81 14.65
N LEU A 246 22.83 -8.59 14.95
CA LEU A 246 23.72 -7.44 15.05
C LEU A 246 24.54 -7.47 16.34
N ASN A 247 25.68 -6.78 16.33
CA ASN A 247 26.52 -6.65 17.52
C ASN A 247 26.12 -5.41 18.34
N PRO A 248 26.12 -5.49 19.68
CA PRO A 248 25.87 -4.32 20.51
C PRO A 248 26.97 -3.27 20.33
N CYS A 249 26.55 -2.03 20.09
CA CYS A 249 27.45 -0.88 20.03
C CYS A 249 28.06 -0.62 21.41
N GLY A 250 29.39 -0.47 21.49
CA GLY A 250 30.10 -0.21 22.74
C GLY A 250 30.44 -1.46 23.58
N GLY A 251 30.14 -2.66 23.07
CA GLY A 251 30.51 -3.93 23.71
C GLY A 251 29.56 -4.39 24.82
N LEU A 252 29.73 -5.64 25.24
CA LEU A 252 28.84 -6.32 26.20
C LEU A 252 29.04 -5.86 27.66
N GLN A 253 30.24 -5.40 28.03
CA GLN A 253 30.62 -4.98 29.39
C GLN A 253 30.65 -3.45 29.56
N SER A 254 29.72 -2.74 28.92
CA SER A 254 29.67 -1.27 28.95
C SER A 254 28.68 -0.73 29.99
N ASP A 255 29.06 0.30 30.74
CA ASP A 255 28.16 1.09 31.62
C ASP A 255 27.16 1.98 30.85
N CYS A 256 27.16 1.89 29.51
CA CYS A 256 26.26 2.67 28.66
C CYS A 256 24.83 2.07 28.65
N ILE A 257 23.91 2.70 27.93
CA ILE A 257 22.64 2.06 27.58
C ILE A 257 22.82 0.98 26.50
N PRO A 258 21.95 -0.05 26.45
CA PRO A 258 21.90 -0.96 25.31
C PRO A 258 21.69 -0.20 24.00
N LYS A 259 22.55 -0.45 23.01
CA LYS A 259 22.51 0.18 21.69
C LYS A 259 22.97 -0.83 20.65
N ALA A 260 22.32 -0.85 19.49
CA ALA A 260 22.69 -1.67 18.35
C ALA A 260 22.26 -0.96 17.06
N GLY A 261 22.89 -1.27 15.94
CA GLY A 261 22.58 -0.62 14.68
C GLY A 261 23.27 -1.27 13.48
N CYS A 262 22.81 -0.90 12.29
CA CYS A 262 23.35 -1.37 11.02
C CYS A 262 23.72 -0.17 10.12
N PRO A 263 24.70 -0.32 9.22
CA PRO A 263 24.94 0.66 8.16
C PRO A 263 23.70 0.85 7.28
N VAL A 264 23.55 2.04 6.66
CA VAL A 264 22.45 2.34 5.72
C VAL A 264 22.33 1.28 4.62
N VAL A 265 23.46 0.83 4.08
CA VAL A 265 23.52 -0.21 3.03
C VAL A 265 22.93 -1.57 3.46
N ASN A 266 22.90 -1.85 4.77
CA ASN A 266 22.39 -3.11 5.33
C ASN A 266 20.98 -2.97 5.91
N LEU A 267 20.31 -1.82 5.75
CA LEU A 267 18.98 -1.60 6.29
C LEU A 267 18.00 -2.68 5.82
N ARG A 268 17.96 -2.94 4.50
CA ARG A 268 17.05 -3.92 3.88
C ARG A 268 17.18 -5.30 4.50
N GLN A 269 18.41 -5.83 4.56
CA GLN A 269 18.69 -7.13 5.18
C GLN A 269 18.21 -7.17 6.64
N THR A 270 18.47 -6.10 7.40
CA THR A 270 18.05 -6.00 8.80
C THR A 270 16.52 -6.00 8.93
N LEU A 271 15.81 -5.27 8.07
CA LEU A 271 14.35 -5.26 8.04
C LEU A 271 13.77 -6.63 7.65
N ASP A 272 14.37 -7.31 6.67
CA ASP A 272 13.94 -8.65 6.25
C ASP A 272 14.14 -9.68 7.36
N GLU A 273 15.22 -9.59 8.12
CA GLU A 273 15.47 -10.47 9.28
C GLU A 273 14.45 -10.22 10.41
N LEU A 274 14.14 -8.96 10.72
CA LEU A 274 13.15 -8.62 11.74
C LEU A 274 11.72 -9.02 11.34
N THR A 275 11.31 -8.69 10.12
CA THR A 275 9.97 -9.01 9.61
C THR A 275 9.77 -10.53 9.44
N ARG A 276 10.81 -11.28 9.05
CA ARG A 276 10.76 -12.76 9.04
C ARG A 276 10.56 -13.36 10.43
N ASN A 277 11.00 -12.67 11.49
CA ASN A 277 10.75 -13.05 12.88
C ASN A 277 9.41 -12.50 13.42
N GLY A 278 8.59 -11.86 12.57
CA GLY A 278 7.26 -11.35 12.94
C GLY A 278 7.29 -9.98 13.63
N PHE A 279 8.39 -9.22 13.55
CA PHE A 279 8.45 -7.87 14.09
C PHE A 279 8.06 -6.82 13.05
N SER A 280 7.23 -5.88 13.48
CA SER A 280 6.98 -4.63 12.78
C SER A 280 8.03 -3.60 13.19
N VAL A 281 8.53 -2.81 12.23
CA VAL A 281 9.62 -1.86 12.42
C VAL A 281 9.18 -0.49 11.93
N CYS A 282 9.33 0.54 12.77
CA CYS A 282 9.13 1.93 12.41
C CYS A 282 10.49 2.56 12.06
N ILE A 283 10.62 3.14 10.87
CA ILE A 283 11.86 3.75 10.39
C ILE A 283 11.74 5.28 10.51
N VAL A 284 12.72 5.88 11.18
CA VAL A 284 12.85 7.33 11.34
C VAL A 284 14.05 7.81 10.54
N GLU A 285 13.79 8.65 9.56
CA GLU A 285 14.80 9.27 8.70
C GLU A 285 15.30 10.61 9.26
N GLU A 286 16.51 10.95 8.86
CA GLU A 286 17.15 12.22 9.20
C GLU A 286 17.02 13.19 8.03
N VAL A 287 16.48 14.39 8.27
CA VAL A 287 16.39 15.44 7.24
C VAL A 287 17.80 15.86 6.84
N GLN A 288 18.13 15.72 5.56
CA GLN A 288 19.39 16.21 5.01
C GLN A 288 19.37 17.74 4.96
N ALA A 289 19.79 18.38 6.05
CA ALA A 289 20.00 19.83 6.08
C ALA A 289 21.31 20.19 5.36
N PRO A 290 21.41 21.39 4.75
CA PRO A 290 22.67 21.91 4.21
C PRO A 290 23.76 21.87 5.28
N ILE A 291 24.98 21.47 4.89
CA ILE A 291 26.16 21.15 5.73
C ILE A 291 26.53 22.27 6.73
N GLN A 292 26.00 23.48 6.57
CA GLN A 292 26.42 24.70 7.26
C GLN A 292 25.68 25.01 8.57
N ALA A 293 24.69 24.23 9.00
CA ALA A 293 23.97 24.51 10.24
C ALA A 293 24.42 23.60 11.39
N ARG A 294 24.98 24.19 12.46
CA ARG A 294 25.19 23.52 13.78
C ARG A 294 23.87 23.21 14.51
N SER A 295 22.73 23.32 13.82
CA SER A 295 21.42 23.01 14.39
C SER A 295 21.17 21.50 14.38
N ARG A 296 20.36 21.06 15.33
CA ARG A 296 19.92 19.67 15.40
C ARG A 296 19.17 19.32 14.12
N LYS A 297 19.60 18.26 13.44
CA LYS A 297 18.92 17.77 12.24
C LYS A 297 17.52 17.29 12.61
N GLY A 298 16.53 17.76 11.85
CA GLY A 298 15.15 17.30 11.97
C GLY A 298 15.05 15.81 11.64
N ARG A 299 14.06 15.15 12.22
CA ARG A 299 13.77 13.73 11.99
C ARG A 299 12.28 13.54 11.72
N PHE A 300 11.95 12.59 10.87
CA PHE A 300 10.57 12.25 10.55
C PHE A 300 10.44 10.75 10.35
N ILE A 301 9.23 10.22 10.54
CA ILE A 301 8.94 8.81 10.23
C ILE A 301 8.84 8.71 8.71
N SER A 302 9.75 7.97 8.10
CA SER A 302 9.75 7.74 6.65
C SER A 302 8.81 6.61 6.24
N GLY A 303 8.53 5.69 7.16
CA GLY A 303 7.58 4.60 6.95
C GLY A 303 7.78 3.45 7.91
N HIS A 304 7.07 2.36 7.62
CA HIS A 304 7.05 1.15 8.42
C HIS A 304 7.40 -0.07 7.56
N ALA A 305 8.05 -1.05 8.18
CA ALA A 305 8.24 -2.38 7.62
C ALA A 305 7.44 -3.37 8.46
N HIS A 306 6.50 -4.06 7.84
CA HIS A 306 5.72 -5.13 8.45
C HIS A 306 5.99 -6.45 7.71
N PRO A 307 5.84 -7.62 8.37
CA PRO A 307 5.83 -8.92 7.70
C PRO A 307 4.87 -8.98 6.49
N GLY A 308 3.75 -8.23 6.55
CA GLY A 308 2.80 -8.13 5.44
C GLY A 308 2.93 -6.92 4.52
N SER A 309 3.86 -5.99 4.76
CA SER A 309 3.99 -4.75 3.98
C SER A 309 5.44 -4.23 4.06
N PRO A 310 6.26 -4.38 3.00
CA PRO A 310 7.66 -4.03 3.06
C PRO A 310 7.90 -2.51 3.08
N TYR A 311 9.06 -2.10 3.57
CA TYR A 311 9.49 -0.71 3.53
C TYR A 311 10.07 -0.35 2.16
N VAL A 312 9.60 0.77 1.59
CA VAL A 312 9.83 1.13 0.18
C VAL A 312 10.40 2.54 -0.03
N PHE A 313 10.65 3.30 1.04
CA PHE A 313 11.10 4.68 0.92
C PHE A 313 12.45 4.80 0.20
N GLY A 314 12.55 5.75 -0.73
CA GLY A 314 13.77 6.06 -1.47
C GLY A 314 14.09 5.12 -2.64
N LEU A 315 13.15 4.24 -3.04
CA LEU A 315 13.34 3.32 -4.16
C LEU A 315 13.07 3.96 -5.53
N SER A 316 12.30 5.05 -5.58
CA SER A 316 12.02 5.81 -6.81
C SER A 316 13.28 6.24 -7.56
N GLY A 317 14.34 6.62 -6.82
CA GLY A 317 15.64 7.03 -7.38
C GLY A 317 16.66 5.90 -7.52
N ALA A 318 16.28 4.65 -7.25
CA ALA A 318 17.18 3.51 -7.32
C ALA A 318 17.22 2.90 -8.72
N ASP A 319 18.44 2.68 -9.24
CA ASP A 319 18.68 2.03 -10.54
C ASP A 319 18.82 0.49 -10.44
N HIS A 320 18.28 -0.09 -9.38
CA HIS A 320 18.27 -1.54 -9.20
C HIS A 320 16.88 -2.01 -8.85
N ASP A 321 16.60 -3.26 -9.25
CA ASP A 321 15.39 -3.94 -8.84
C ASP A 321 15.55 -4.47 -7.41
N VAL A 322 14.45 -4.44 -6.66
CA VAL A 322 14.40 -5.02 -5.33
C VAL A 322 13.24 -5.99 -5.23
N ASP A 323 13.57 -7.21 -4.86
CA ASP A 323 12.58 -8.24 -4.57
C ASP A 323 11.90 -7.95 -3.24
N PHE A 324 10.58 -8.14 -3.22
CA PHE A 324 9.79 -8.12 -2.00
C PHE A 324 9.28 -9.52 -1.70
N PRO A 325 9.24 -9.93 -0.43
CA PRO A 325 8.51 -11.13 -0.06
C PRO A 325 7.01 -10.96 -0.39
N GLU A 326 6.34 -12.08 -0.67
CA GLU A 326 4.88 -12.09 -0.80
C GLU A 326 4.23 -11.57 0.50
N PRO A 327 3.21 -10.70 0.42
CA PRO A 327 2.62 -10.10 1.60
C PRO A 327 1.92 -11.15 2.46
N MET A 328 2.27 -11.20 3.74
CA MET A 328 1.58 -12.04 4.71
C MET A 328 0.24 -11.42 5.12
N PRO A 329 -0.90 -12.09 4.93
CA PRO A 329 -2.18 -11.60 5.40
C PRO A 329 -2.30 -11.60 6.93
N VAL A 330 -3.18 -10.74 7.42
CA VAL A 330 -3.76 -10.87 8.76
C VAL A 330 -4.94 -11.83 8.69
N ILE A 331 -4.92 -12.86 9.54
CA ILE A 331 -5.87 -13.97 9.49
C ILE A 331 -6.77 -13.92 10.71
N GLY A 332 -8.08 -13.91 10.49
CA GLY A 332 -9.10 -14.12 11.52
C GLY A 332 -9.75 -15.49 11.35
N ILE A 333 -9.92 -16.23 12.45
CA ILE A 333 -10.63 -17.51 12.45
C ILE A 333 -11.85 -17.40 13.35
N SER A 334 -12.98 -17.84 12.82
CA SER A 334 -14.23 -17.89 13.56
C SER A 334 -14.97 -19.20 13.30
N ARG A 335 -15.98 -19.47 14.13
CA ARG A 335 -16.92 -20.58 13.94
C ARG A 335 -18.24 -20.05 13.39
N SER A 336 -18.79 -20.75 12.39
CA SER A 336 -20.10 -20.49 11.78
C SER A 336 -21.02 -21.72 11.88
N ALA A 337 -22.26 -21.59 11.43
CA ALA A 337 -23.19 -22.72 11.35
C ALA A 337 -22.78 -23.79 10.31
N LYS A 338 -21.94 -23.43 9.33
CA LYS A 338 -21.49 -24.33 8.26
C LYS A 338 -20.17 -25.04 8.59
N GLY A 339 -19.52 -24.67 9.71
CA GLY A 339 -18.21 -25.18 10.10
C GLY A 339 -17.33 -24.05 10.61
N TYR A 340 -16.09 -24.01 10.13
CA TYR A 340 -15.19 -22.91 10.42
C TYR A 340 -15.17 -21.88 9.29
N CYS A 341 -14.86 -20.64 9.64
CA CYS A 341 -14.69 -19.53 8.72
C CYS A 341 -13.29 -18.93 8.90
N MET A 342 -12.59 -18.75 7.79
CA MET A 342 -11.27 -18.11 7.72
C MET A 342 -11.40 -16.79 6.96
N ILE A 343 -11.02 -15.70 7.61
CA ILE A 343 -10.98 -14.37 7.02
C ILE A 343 -9.51 -14.01 6.82
N SER A 344 -9.14 -13.60 5.60
CA SER A 344 -7.77 -13.21 5.25
C SER A 344 -7.77 -11.79 4.72
N VAL A 345 -6.99 -10.91 5.35
CA VAL A 345 -6.89 -9.48 4.98
C VAL A 345 -5.49 -9.18 4.48
N LEU A 346 -5.39 -8.68 3.25
CA LEU A 346 -4.13 -8.24 2.64
C LEU A 346 -4.10 -6.71 2.63
N GLU A 347 -3.24 -6.14 3.48
CA GLU A 347 -3.09 -4.68 3.59
C GLU A 347 -2.57 -4.02 2.30
N PRO A 348 -1.51 -4.51 1.62
CA PRO A 348 -0.98 -3.83 0.44
C PRO A 348 -1.95 -3.78 -0.74
N MET A 349 -2.91 -4.71 -0.78
CA MET A 349 -3.93 -4.77 -1.82
C MET A 349 -5.24 -4.12 -1.40
N LYS A 350 -5.38 -3.72 -0.13
CA LYS A 350 -6.62 -3.28 0.49
C LYS A 350 -7.78 -4.23 0.19
N THR A 351 -7.53 -5.54 0.28
CA THR A 351 -8.53 -6.59 0.02
C THR A 351 -8.73 -7.49 1.24
N PHE A 352 -9.91 -8.10 1.31
CA PHE A 352 -10.18 -9.20 2.22
C PHE A 352 -10.99 -10.31 1.57
N SER A 353 -10.76 -11.56 1.99
CA SER A 353 -11.55 -12.73 1.62
C SER A 353 -12.11 -13.42 2.87
N GLU A 354 -13.30 -13.99 2.74
CA GLU A 354 -14.00 -14.76 3.78
C GLU A 354 -14.35 -16.14 3.23
N GLU A 355 -13.67 -17.18 3.71
CA GLU A 355 -13.92 -18.56 3.33
C GLU A 355 -14.68 -19.26 4.45
N ASP A 356 -15.98 -19.48 4.23
CA ASP A 356 -16.90 -20.14 5.18
C ASP A 356 -17.16 -21.61 4.81
N GLY A 357 -17.59 -22.40 5.80
CA GLY A 357 -17.90 -23.82 5.63
C GLY A 357 -16.68 -24.72 5.52
N LEU A 358 -15.55 -24.29 6.08
CA LEU A 358 -14.32 -25.07 6.09
C LEU A 358 -14.38 -26.15 7.18
N THR A 359 -13.85 -27.33 6.85
CA THR A 359 -13.58 -28.38 7.85
C THR A 359 -12.37 -27.99 8.69
N GLU A 360 -12.22 -28.62 9.85
CA GLU A 360 -11.06 -28.40 10.73
C GLU A 360 -9.73 -28.65 10.00
N GLU A 361 -9.63 -29.77 9.27
CA GLU A 361 -8.44 -30.10 8.47
C GLU A 361 -8.18 -29.11 7.34
N ALA A 362 -9.23 -28.58 6.69
CA ALA A 362 -9.07 -27.62 5.60
C ALA A 362 -8.49 -26.29 6.11
N ILE A 363 -8.93 -25.81 7.28
CA ILE A 363 -8.33 -24.62 7.90
C ILE A 363 -6.87 -24.88 8.27
N VAL A 364 -6.58 -26.03 8.88
CA VAL A 364 -5.19 -26.35 9.28
C VAL A 364 -4.29 -26.46 8.05
N ALA A 365 -4.77 -27.06 6.96
CA ALA A 365 -4.05 -27.09 5.69
C ALA A 365 -3.74 -25.66 5.20
N LYS A 366 -4.74 -24.77 5.20
CA LYS A 366 -4.56 -23.36 4.82
C LYS A 366 -3.58 -22.63 5.73
N LEU A 367 -3.66 -22.80 7.05
CA LEU A 367 -2.73 -22.18 8.01
C LEU A 367 -1.29 -22.68 7.89
N ARG A 368 -1.08 -23.88 7.33
CA ARG A 368 0.26 -24.41 7.04
C ARG A 368 0.80 -23.94 5.69
N THR A 369 -0.08 -23.62 4.75
CA THR A 369 0.31 -23.16 3.41
C THR A 369 0.42 -21.65 3.29
N CYS A 370 -0.28 -20.90 4.13
CA CYS A 370 -0.28 -19.45 4.19
C CYS A 370 0.64 -18.96 5.30
N GLN A 371 1.54 -18.03 4.99
CA GLN A 371 2.27 -17.29 6.02
C GLN A 371 1.35 -16.23 6.60
N CYS A 372 1.29 -16.15 7.92
CA CYS A 372 0.35 -15.29 8.65
C CYS A 372 1.12 -14.19 9.36
N HIS A 373 0.75 -12.93 9.15
CA HIS A 373 1.31 -11.81 9.90
C HIS A 373 0.78 -11.81 11.35
N HIS A 374 -0.54 -11.75 11.51
CA HIS A 374 -1.23 -11.81 12.79
C HIS A 374 -2.39 -12.79 12.74
N LEU A 375 -2.48 -13.64 13.77
CA LEU A 375 -3.57 -14.59 13.93
C LEU A 375 -4.54 -14.08 14.99
N PHE A 376 -5.79 -13.91 14.60
CA PHE A 376 -6.89 -13.52 15.48
C PHE A 376 -7.89 -14.67 15.59
N LEU A 377 -8.28 -14.98 16.81
CA LEU A 377 -9.24 -16.02 17.12
C LEU A 377 -10.51 -15.40 17.68
N HIS A 378 -11.63 -15.65 17.03
CA HIS A 378 -12.92 -15.13 17.46
C HIS A 378 -13.46 -15.96 18.62
N THR A 379 -14.11 -15.34 19.61
CA THR A 379 -14.67 -16.05 20.77
C THR A 379 -15.73 -17.09 20.44
N SER A 380 -16.34 -17.04 19.24
CA SER A 380 -17.22 -18.11 18.78
C SER A 380 -16.54 -19.48 18.69
N LEU A 381 -15.21 -19.53 18.62
CA LEU A 381 -14.44 -20.78 18.69
C LEU A 381 -14.54 -21.44 20.06
N ARG A 382 -14.69 -20.67 21.15
CA ARG A 382 -14.72 -21.21 22.53
C ARG A 382 -15.92 -22.11 22.78
N ASN A 383 -17.00 -21.88 22.03
CA ASN A 383 -18.24 -22.65 22.14
C ASN A 383 -18.19 -23.81 21.15
N ASN A 384 -18.35 -25.03 21.65
CA ASN A 384 -18.54 -26.16 20.75
C ASN A 384 -19.98 -26.23 20.23
N SER A 385 -20.23 -27.13 19.27
CA SER A 385 -21.57 -27.38 18.70
C SER A 385 -22.63 -27.78 19.75
N SER A 386 -22.20 -28.25 20.93
CA SER A 386 -23.06 -28.60 22.08
C SER A 386 -23.17 -27.49 23.14
N GLY A 387 -22.64 -26.29 22.89
CA GLY A 387 -22.74 -25.15 23.81
C GLY A 387 -21.85 -25.24 25.06
N THR A 388 -20.94 -26.21 25.11
CA THR A 388 -19.95 -26.34 26.18
C THR A 388 -18.63 -25.66 25.80
N PHE A 389 -17.98 -25.01 26.78
CA PHE A 389 -16.68 -24.37 26.61
C PHE A 389 -15.56 -25.41 26.59
N ARG A 390 -15.27 -26.00 25.43
CA ARG A 390 -14.23 -27.05 25.29
C ARG A 390 -13.41 -26.96 24.01
N TRP A 391 -13.24 -25.77 23.44
CA TRP A 391 -12.22 -25.61 22.41
C TRP A 391 -10.83 -25.63 23.07
N GLY A 392 -10.05 -26.65 22.75
CA GLY A 392 -8.79 -26.97 23.41
C GLY A 392 -8.20 -28.28 22.88
N GLU A 393 -7.13 -28.75 23.53
CA GLU A 393 -6.36 -29.94 23.13
C GLU A 393 -7.20 -31.22 23.04
N TYR A 394 -8.22 -31.34 23.90
CA TYR A 394 -9.08 -32.51 23.98
C TYR A 394 -10.52 -32.15 23.58
N GLY A 395 -10.90 -32.44 22.34
CA GLY A 395 -12.27 -32.24 21.85
C GLY A 395 -12.38 -31.85 20.38
N GLU A 396 -13.57 -31.38 20.00
CA GLU A 396 -13.85 -30.80 18.68
C GLU A 396 -13.02 -29.53 18.49
N GLY A 397 -12.24 -29.45 17.40
CA GLY A 397 -11.32 -28.33 17.18
C GLY A 397 -9.92 -28.51 17.76
N GLY A 398 -9.56 -29.71 18.25
CA GLY A 398 -8.25 -30.01 18.83
C GLY A 398 -7.09 -29.96 17.84
N LEU A 399 -7.28 -30.35 16.58
CA LEU A 399 -6.26 -30.21 15.53
C LEU A 399 -6.00 -28.75 15.22
N LEU A 400 -7.07 -27.95 15.09
CA LEU A 400 -6.97 -26.51 14.89
C LEU A 400 -6.34 -25.82 16.10
N TRP A 401 -6.74 -26.21 17.31
CA TRP A 401 -6.12 -25.72 18.55
C TRP A 401 -4.62 -26.01 18.57
N GLY A 402 -4.19 -27.24 18.24
CA GLY A 402 -2.78 -27.60 18.16
C GLY A 402 -1.98 -26.74 17.18
N GLU A 403 -2.56 -26.44 16.01
CA GLU A 403 -1.94 -25.57 15.00
C GLU A 403 -1.87 -24.10 15.46
N CYS A 404 -2.91 -23.59 16.12
CA CYS A 404 -2.97 -22.21 16.62
C CYS A 404 -2.11 -22.00 17.87
N ASN A 405 -2.07 -22.95 18.80
CA ASN A 405 -1.34 -22.85 20.06
C ASN A 405 0.18 -22.77 19.87
N GLY A 406 0.69 -23.26 18.74
CA GLY A 406 2.10 -23.08 18.34
C GLY A 406 2.44 -21.68 17.81
N LYS A 407 1.45 -20.81 17.61
CA LYS A 407 1.60 -19.47 17.02
C LYS A 407 1.11 -18.40 18.00
N PRO A 408 1.71 -17.19 18.00
CA PRO A 408 1.15 -16.07 18.76
C PRO A 408 -0.20 -15.68 18.15
N PHE A 409 -1.26 -15.63 18.97
CA PHE A 409 -2.59 -15.20 18.56
C PHE A 409 -3.24 -14.28 19.59
N GLU A 410 -4.21 -13.48 19.14
CA GLU A 410 -5.03 -12.61 19.98
C GLU A 410 -6.51 -12.97 19.87
N TRP A 411 -7.25 -12.86 20.97
CA TRP A 411 -8.69 -13.06 20.98
C TRP A 411 -9.43 -11.79 20.60
N PHE A 412 -10.55 -11.92 19.89
CA PHE A 412 -11.45 -10.82 19.59
C PHE A 412 -12.93 -11.25 19.62
N ASP A 413 -13.81 -10.26 19.74
CA ASP A 413 -15.26 -10.38 19.88
C ASP A 413 -15.95 -9.46 18.88
N GLY A 414 -17.20 -9.75 18.53
CA GLY A 414 -18.05 -8.89 17.69
C GLY A 414 -18.38 -9.51 16.34
N ILE A 415 -18.50 -8.69 15.30
CA ILE A 415 -18.73 -9.18 13.93
C ILE A 415 -17.37 -9.55 13.34
N PRO A 416 -17.11 -10.82 12.97
CA PRO A 416 -15.77 -11.29 12.63
C PRO A 416 -15.02 -10.47 11.59
N VAL A 417 -15.69 -10.09 10.49
CA VAL A 417 -15.08 -9.31 9.41
C VAL A 417 -14.80 -7.87 9.84
N GLU A 418 -15.79 -7.18 10.40
CA GLU A 418 -15.69 -5.76 10.76
C GLU A 418 -14.60 -5.53 11.82
N GLU A 419 -14.56 -6.39 12.84
CA GLU A 419 -13.61 -6.31 13.93
C GLU A 419 -12.19 -6.67 13.48
N LEU A 420 -12.04 -7.65 12.59
CA LEU A 420 -10.73 -7.96 12.01
C LEU A 420 -10.22 -6.80 11.16
N LEU A 421 -11.06 -6.17 10.34
CA LEU A 421 -10.68 -5.00 9.56
C LEU A 421 -10.31 -3.82 10.46
N PHE A 422 -11.00 -3.64 11.58
CA PHE A 422 -10.62 -2.65 12.60
C PHE A 422 -9.24 -2.96 13.19
N LYS A 423 -8.97 -4.21 13.57
CA LYS A 423 -7.65 -4.64 14.08
C LYS A 423 -6.53 -4.44 13.06
N VAL A 424 -6.80 -4.70 11.78
CA VAL A 424 -5.83 -4.43 10.70
C VAL A 424 -5.53 -2.94 10.60
N ARG A 425 -6.54 -2.06 10.68
CA ARG A 425 -6.29 -0.62 10.71
C ARG A 425 -5.44 -0.20 11.90
N GLU A 426 -5.67 -0.77 13.09
CA GLU A 426 -4.83 -0.51 14.28
C GLU A 426 -3.38 -0.99 14.08
N ILE A 427 -3.17 -2.19 13.52
CA ILE A 427 -1.83 -2.76 13.30
C ILE A 427 -0.99 -1.93 12.33
N TYR A 428 -1.61 -1.47 11.25
CA TYR A 428 -0.93 -0.75 10.17
C TYR A 428 -1.03 0.77 10.31
N GLY A 429 -1.64 1.28 11.38
CA GLY A 429 -1.83 2.73 11.62
C GLY A 429 -2.63 3.42 10.52
N LEU A 430 -3.63 2.75 9.97
CA LEU A 430 -4.46 3.25 8.87
C LEU A 430 -5.61 4.11 9.39
N ASP A 431 -6.02 5.10 8.60
CA ASP A 431 -7.19 5.94 8.89
C ASP A 431 -8.50 5.13 8.85
N GLU A 432 -9.52 5.61 9.58
CA GLU A 432 -10.81 4.94 9.70
C GLU A 432 -11.60 4.86 8.38
N ASP A 433 -11.34 5.78 7.44
CA ASP A 433 -11.97 5.85 6.12
C ASP A 433 -11.34 4.88 5.10
N VAL A 434 -10.21 4.25 5.43
CA VAL A 434 -9.59 3.24 4.58
C VAL A 434 -10.51 2.02 4.47
N SER A 435 -11.04 1.84 3.27
CA SER A 435 -11.92 0.72 2.92
C SER A 435 -11.12 -0.47 2.38
N PHE A 436 -11.61 -1.68 2.68
CA PHE A 436 -11.08 -2.92 2.13
C PHE A 436 -12.11 -3.53 1.19
N ARG A 437 -11.67 -3.90 -0.01
CA ARG A 437 -12.53 -4.50 -1.03
C ARG A 437 -12.71 -6.00 -0.76
N ASN A 438 -13.96 -6.44 -0.76
CA ASN A 438 -14.28 -7.86 -0.63
C ASN A 438 -13.95 -8.60 -1.94
N VAL A 439 -13.07 -9.59 -1.87
CA VAL A 439 -12.71 -10.48 -3.00
C VAL A 439 -13.24 -11.90 -2.81
N THR A 440 -14.14 -12.10 -1.85
CA THR A 440 -14.75 -13.40 -1.57
C THR A 440 -15.60 -13.87 -2.74
N PHE A 441 -15.29 -15.06 -3.24
CA PHE A 441 -16.12 -15.74 -4.22
C PHE A 441 -16.99 -16.81 -3.54
N ARG A 442 -18.30 -16.57 -3.46
CA ARG A 442 -19.26 -17.52 -2.88
C ARG A 442 -19.87 -18.36 -4.01
N SER A 443 -19.50 -19.64 -4.09
CA SER A 443 -20.17 -20.59 -4.97
C SER A 443 -20.47 -21.89 -4.25
N GLU A 444 -21.73 -22.34 -4.34
CA GLU A 444 -22.20 -23.58 -3.73
C GLU A 444 -21.75 -24.84 -4.50
N LYS A 445 -21.26 -24.68 -5.74
CA LYS A 445 -20.85 -25.78 -6.63
C LYS A 445 -19.33 -25.94 -6.72
N ARG A 446 -18.62 -25.70 -5.62
CA ARG A 446 -17.17 -25.87 -5.54
C ARG A 446 -16.82 -27.27 -5.03
N PRO A 447 -15.83 -27.98 -5.60
CA PRO A 447 -15.26 -29.15 -4.97
C PRO A 447 -14.70 -28.82 -3.58
N LYS A 448 -14.70 -29.79 -2.66
CA LYS A 448 -14.13 -29.59 -1.33
C LYS A 448 -12.61 -29.39 -1.42
N PRO A 449 -12.02 -28.51 -0.60
CA PRO A 449 -10.56 -28.43 -0.46
C PRO A 449 -9.96 -29.78 -0.10
N LEU A 450 -8.69 -30.01 -0.48
CA LEU A 450 -7.99 -31.23 -0.13
C LEU A 450 -7.83 -31.35 1.39
N TYR A 451 -8.07 -32.56 1.90
CA TYR A 451 -7.77 -32.89 3.29
C TYR A 451 -6.27 -32.77 3.56
N LEU A 452 -5.91 -32.36 4.77
CA LEU A 452 -4.53 -32.13 5.18
C LEU A 452 -3.66 -33.37 4.95
N GLY A 453 -4.14 -34.55 5.38
CA GLY A 453 -3.43 -35.81 5.20
C GLY A 453 -3.15 -36.12 3.74
N THR A 454 -4.13 -35.92 2.86
CA THR A 454 -4.00 -36.14 1.41
C THR A 454 -3.05 -35.13 0.77
N ALA A 455 -3.18 -33.84 1.09
CA ALA A 455 -2.33 -32.78 0.54
C ALA A 455 -0.84 -32.99 0.91
N THR A 456 -0.58 -33.50 2.12
CA THR A 456 0.74 -33.91 2.57
C THR A 456 1.22 -35.17 1.84
N GLN A 457 0.43 -36.25 1.81
CA GLN A 457 0.83 -37.54 1.22
C GLN A 457 1.10 -37.45 -0.29
N VAL A 458 0.34 -36.63 -1.01
CA VAL A 458 0.51 -36.41 -2.45
C VAL A 458 1.67 -35.44 -2.75
N GLY A 459 2.22 -34.76 -1.72
CA GLY A 459 3.36 -33.87 -1.89
C GLY A 459 3.02 -32.48 -2.42
N VAL A 460 1.76 -32.03 -2.26
CA VAL A 460 1.34 -30.65 -2.53
C VAL A 460 1.82 -29.73 -1.41
N ILE A 461 1.70 -30.19 -0.16
CA ILE A 461 2.30 -29.55 1.01
C ILE A 461 3.67 -30.19 1.25
N GLN A 462 4.72 -29.37 1.18
CA GLN A 462 6.08 -29.84 1.39
C GLN A 462 6.22 -30.42 2.80
N THR A 463 6.59 -31.70 2.86
CA THR A 463 6.74 -32.47 4.09
C THR A 463 8.01 -33.29 3.99
N GLU A 464 8.75 -33.41 5.09
CA GLU A 464 9.99 -34.17 5.12
C GLU A 464 9.74 -35.63 4.71
N GLY A 465 10.61 -36.18 3.86
CA GLY A 465 10.49 -37.54 3.33
C GLY A 465 9.47 -37.73 2.19
N ILE A 466 8.67 -36.71 1.84
CA ILE A 466 7.68 -36.80 0.75
C ILE A 466 8.15 -35.99 -0.47
N PRO A 467 8.24 -36.60 -1.68
CA PRO A 467 8.55 -35.88 -2.90
C PRO A 467 7.53 -34.78 -3.22
N SER A 468 7.99 -33.64 -3.74
CA SER A 468 7.09 -32.52 -4.08
C SER A 468 6.41 -32.75 -5.43
N LEU A 469 5.08 -32.77 -5.45
CA LEU A 469 4.29 -32.87 -6.69
C LEU A 469 4.51 -31.65 -7.59
N LEU A 470 4.63 -30.45 -7.02
CA LEU A 470 4.85 -29.23 -7.79
C LEU A 470 6.14 -29.27 -8.61
N LYS A 471 7.21 -29.86 -8.04
CA LYS A 471 8.49 -30.06 -8.76
C LYS A 471 8.40 -31.07 -9.91
N VAL A 472 7.39 -31.94 -9.90
CA VAL A 472 7.12 -32.92 -10.97
C VAL A 472 6.23 -32.31 -12.05
N LEU A 473 5.22 -31.53 -11.66
CA LEU A 473 4.27 -30.91 -12.59
C LEU A 473 4.85 -29.72 -13.36
N LEU A 474 5.75 -28.98 -12.74
CA LEU A 474 6.28 -27.74 -13.29
C LEU A 474 7.73 -27.93 -13.79
N PRO A 475 8.08 -27.29 -14.92
CA PRO A 475 9.47 -27.19 -15.37
C PRO A 475 10.40 -26.68 -14.26
N SER A 476 11.67 -27.09 -14.28
CA SER A 476 12.64 -26.72 -13.24
C SER A 476 12.96 -25.22 -13.15
N ASN A 477 12.52 -24.41 -14.13
CA ASN A 477 12.64 -22.95 -14.14
C ASN A 477 11.36 -22.23 -13.68
N SER A 478 10.28 -22.97 -13.37
CA SER A 478 8.99 -22.40 -12.95
C SER A 478 8.99 -22.13 -11.45
N PHE A 479 9.38 -20.91 -11.07
CA PHE A 479 9.40 -20.45 -9.68
C PHE A 479 8.42 -19.29 -9.45
N GLY A 480 8.08 -19.01 -8.19
CA GLY A 480 7.23 -17.87 -7.83
C GLY A 480 5.75 -18.06 -8.16
N LEU A 481 5.14 -17.08 -8.81
CA LEU A 481 3.69 -16.98 -9.00
C LEU A 481 3.04 -18.18 -9.71
N PRO A 482 3.60 -18.75 -10.80
CA PRO A 482 3.00 -19.93 -11.43
C PRO A 482 2.95 -21.14 -10.49
N SER A 483 4.00 -21.34 -9.69
CA SER A 483 4.07 -22.42 -8.70
C SER A 483 3.04 -22.23 -7.59
N LEU A 484 2.89 -20.99 -7.09
CA LEU A 484 1.89 -20.63 -6.09
C LEU A 484 0.46 -20.82 -6.63
N TYR A 485 0.21 -20.42 -7.87
CA TYR A 485 -1.11 -20.56 -8.51
C TYR A 485 -1.51 -22.03 -8.68
N ILE A 486 -0.62 -22.89 -9.19
CA ILE A 486 -0.89 -24.32 -9.33
C ILE A 486 -1.08 -24.98 -7.95
N LYS A 487 -0.26 -24.61 -6.96
CA LYS A 487 -0.42 -25.09 -5.59
C LYS A 487 -1.79 -24.74 -5.03
N ASP A 488 -2.23 -23.50 -5.19
CA ASP A 488 -3.54 -23.06 -4.70
C ASP A 488 -4.70 -23.75 -5.43
N LEU A 489 -4.62 -23.91 -6.75
CA LEU A 489 -5.60 -24.67 -7.52
C LEU A 489 -5.73 -26.12 -7.05
N LEU A 490 -4.62 -26.79 -6.72
CA LEU A 490 -4.63 -28.16 -6.22
C LEU A 490 -5.24 -28.25 -4.81
N LEU A 491 -4.87 -27.35 -3.91
CA LEU A 491 -5.37 -27.33 -2.53
C LEU A 491 -6.84 -26.91 -2.46
N ASN A 492 -7.22 -25.96 -3.30
CA ASN A 492 -8.49 -25.26 -3.26
C ASN A 492 -9.13 -25.26 -4.68
N PRO A 493 -9.60 -26.40 -5.20
CA PRO A 493 -10.12 -26.49 -6.56
C PRO A 493 -11.21 -25.45 -6.83
N PRO A 494 -11.20 -24.75 -7.98
CA PRO A 494 -12.19 -23.73 -8.29
C PRO A 494 -13.54 -24.38 -8.65
N THR A 495 -14.56 -23.57 -8.96
CA THR A 495 -15.85 -24.11 -9.41
C THR A 495 -15.71 -24.83 -10.75
N TYR A 496 -16.68 -25.68 -11.09
CA TYR A 496 -16.67 -26.43 -12.34
C TYR A 496 -16.63 -25.52 -13.58
N GLU A 497 -17.27 -24.36 -13.51
CA GLU A 497 -17.27 -23.37 -14.60
C GLU A 497 -15.86 -22.79 -14.83
N ILE A 498 -15.20 -22.35 -13.75
CA ILE A 498 -13.83 -21.82 -13.82
C ILE A 498 -12.83 -22.92 -14.21
N ALA A 499 -12.98 -24.13 -13.66
CA ALA A 499 -12.16 -25.28 -14.05
C ALA A 499 -12.30 -25.60 -15.54
N SER A 500 -13.52 -25.55 -16.08
CA SER A 500 -13.78 -25.74 -17.50
C SER A 500 -13.16 -24.64 -18.35
N ALA A 501 -13.19 -23.38 -17.90
CA ALA A 501 -12.54 -22.27 -18.58
C ALA A 501 -11.01 -22.47 -18.64
N ILE A 502 -10.37 -22.85 -17.52
CA ILE A 502 -8.94 -23.16 -17.48
C ILE A 502 -8.60 -24.30 -18.45
N GLN A 503 -9.39 -25.39 -18.44
CA GLN A 503 -9.19 -26.53 -19.34
C GLN A 503 -9.34 -26.15 -20.82
N GLU A 504 -10.34 -25.33 -21.14
CA GLU A 504 -10.58 -24.85 -22.50
C GLU A 504 -9.46 -23.94 -22.99
N ALA A 505 -8.95 -23.04 -22.13
CA ALA A 505 -7.78 -22.22 -22.44
C ALA A 505 -6.54 -23.11 -22.75
N CYS A 506 -6.27 -24.12 -21.92
CA CYS A 506 -5.18 -25.08 -22.17
C CYS A 506 -5.37 -25.87 -23.47
N ARG A 507 -6.60 -26.28 -23.79
CA ARG A 507 -6.90 -27.00 -25.04
C ARG A 507 -6.63 -26.13 -26.26
N ARG A 508 -6.96 -24.84 -26.20
CA ARG A 508 -6.69 -23.88 -27.29
C ARG A 508 -5.20 -23.58 -27.42
N MET A 509 -4.50 -23.37 -26.30
CA MET A 509 -3.04 -23.16 -26.30
C MET A 509 -2.27 -24.30 -26.97
N ARG A 510 -2.75 -25.54 -26.87
CA ARG A 510 -2.13 -26.71 -27.51
C ARG A 510 -2.22 -26.69 -29.05
N CYS A 511 -3.20 -26.01 -29.62
CA CYS A 511 -3.49 -26.02 -31.06
C CYS A 511 -3.05 -24.72 -31.77
N LEU A 512 -2.25 -23.87 -31.10
CA LEU A 512 -1.83 -22.58 -31.64
C LEU A 512 -0.85 -22.73 -32.80
N THR A 513 -1.00 -21.85 -33.80
CA THR A 513 -0.04 -21.71 -34.90
C THR A 513 0.98 -20.59 -34.67
N CYS A 514 0.72 -19.73 -33.68
CA CYS A 514 1.54 -18.58 -33.31
C CYS A 514 2.27 -18.78 -31.98
N SER A 515 3.30 -17.95 -31.74
CA SER A 515 4.01 -17.95 -30.46
C SER A 515 3.20 -17.22 -29.39
N ILE A 516 3.10 -17.83 -28.21
CA ILE A 516 2.53 -17.19 -27.01
C ILE A 516 3.53 -16.15 -26.49
N PRO A 517 3.09 -14.93 -26.11
CA PRO A 517 3.95 -13.94 -25.46
C PRO A 517 4.58 -14.51 -24.19
N GLU A 518 5.84 -14.15 -23.93
CA GLU A 518 6.51 -14.51 -22.69
C GLU A 518 6.05 -13.54 -21.60
N PHE A 519 5.08 -13.99 -20.78
CA PHE A 519 4.46 -13.12 -19.80
C PHE A 519 5.41 -12.71 -18.68
N THR A 520 5.55 -11.40 -18.49
CA THR A 520 6.30 -10.84 -17.36
C THR A 520 5.54 -11.14 -16.06
N CYS A 521 6.01 -12.10 -15.27
CA CYS A 521 5.41 -12.45 -13.98
C CYS A 521 5.77 -11.43 -12.90
N LEU A 522 4.79 -10.63 -12.47
CA LEU A 522 4.99 -9.56 -11.49
C LEU A 522 4.09 -9.77 -10.27
N SER A 523 4.63 -9.56 -9.07
CA SER A 523 3.82 -9.51 -7.87
C SER A 523 2.97 -8.24 -7.88
N ALA A 524 1.64 -8.41 -7.99
CA ALA A 524 0.72 -7.28 -8.00
C ALA A 524 0.80 -6.47 -6.70
N ALA A 525 1.04 -7.13 -5.56
CA ALA A 525 1.21 -6.46 -4.27
C ALA A 525 2.44 -5.54 -4.24
N LYS A 526 3.55 -5.95 -4.87
CA LYS A 526 4.73 -5.10 -5.04
C LYS A 526 4.38 -3.83 -5.81
N LEU A 527 3.74 -3.98 -6.97
CA LEU A 527 3.40 -2.84 -7.83
C LEU A 527 2.44 -1.87 -7.14
N VAL A 528 1.36 -2.38 -6.54
CA VAL A 528 0.41 -1.54 -5.80
C VAL A 528 1.12 -0.78 -4.69
N LYS A 529 1.94 -1.45 -3.88
CA LYS A 529 2.68 -0.81 -2.79
C LYS A 529 3.60 0.31 -3.28
N LEU A 530 4.35 0.06 -4.35
CA LEU A 530 5.27 1.05 -4.92
C LEU A 530 4.53 2.24 -5.55
N LEU A 531 3.42 1.99 -6.25
CA LEU A 531 2.61 3.03 -6.88
C LEU A 531 1.91 3.90 -5.83
N GLU A 532 1.27 3.30 -4.81
CA GLU A 532 0.63 4.03 -3.71
C GLU A 532 1.64 4.88 -2.92
N SER A 533 2.85 4.35 -2.71
CA SER A 533 3.91 5.05 -1.99
C SER A 533 4.66 6.07 -2.86
N LYS A 534 4.39 6.12 -4.17
CA LYS A 534 5.12 6.92 -5.18
C LYS A 534 6.62 6.60 -5.23
N GLU A 535 6.95 5.32 -5.02
CA GLU A 535 8.32 4.78 -4.98
C GLU A 535 8.61 3.82 -6.15
N ALA A 536 7.71 3.74 -7.13
CA ALA A 536 7.96 3.00 -8.37
C ALA A 536 9.06 3.70 -9.20
N ASN A 537 10.10 2.96 -9.56
CA ASN A 537 11.18 3.43 -10.42
C ASN A 537 10.91 3.08 -11.89
N HIS A 538 11.82 3.49 -12.77
CA HIS A 538 11.71 3.26 -14.21
C HIS A 538 11.69 1.76 -14.58
N ILE A 539 12.35 0.88 -13.82
CA ILE A 539 12.36 -0.57 -14.05
C ILE A 539 10.95 -1.14 -13.86
N GLU A 540 10.26 -0.72 -12.80
CA GLU A 540 8.89 -1.17 -12.53
C GLU A 540 7.88 -0.64 -13.56
N PHE A 541 8.04 0.60 -14.03
CA PHE A 541 7.21 1.11 -15.13
C PHE A 541 7.43 0.37 -16.45
N CYS A 542 8.68 0.02 -16.79
CA CYS A 542 8.97 -0.82 -17.94
C CYS A 542 8.29 -2.20 -17.83
N ARG A 543 8.31 -2.80 -16.64
CA ARG A 543 7.63 -4.08 -16.38
C ARG A 543 6.12 -4.00 -16.54
N ILE A 544 5.49 -2.94 -16.01
CA ILE A 544 4.07 -2.69 -16.22
C ILE A 544 3.78 -2.58 -17.72
N LYS A 545 4.58 -1.83 -18.46
CA LYS A 545 4.44 -1.70 -19.91
C LYS A 545 4.56 -3.06 -20.63
N ASN A 546 5.53 -3.90 -20.26
CA ASN A 546 5.68 -5.22 -20.86
C ASN A 546 4.40 -6.05 -20.72
N VAL A 547 3.82 -6.13 -19.53
CA VAL A 547 2.56 -6.85 -19.29
C VAL A 547 1.41 -6.27 -20.13
N VAL A 548 1.32 -4.94 -20.18
CA VAL A 548 0.31 -4.25 -21.00
C VAL A 548 0.48 -4.61 -22.48
N ASP A 549 1.71 -4.54 -23.00
CA ASP A 549 2.02 -4.82 -24.40
C ASP A 549 1.83 -6.31 -24.75
N GLU A 550 2.11 -7.23 -23.83
CA GLU A 550 1.83 -8.67 -23.93
C GLU A 550 0.32 -8.94 -24.06
N ILE A 551 -0.51 -8.26 -23.24
CA ILE A 551 -1.98 -8.36 -23.33
C ILE A 551 -2.48 -7.80 -24.67
N LEU A 552 -1.96 -6.64 -25.10
CA LEU A 552 -2.31 -6.05 -26.39
C LEU A 552 -1.87 -6.93 -27.56
N GLN A 553 -0.74 -7.64 -27.44
CA GLN A 553 -0.29 -8.62 -28.42
C GLN A 553 -1.26 -9.80 -28.52
N MET A 554 -1.77 -10.31 -27.39
CA MET A 554 -2.81 -11.34 -27.40
C MET A 554 -4.09 -10.84 -28.07
N HIS A 555 -4.52 -9.62 -27.76
CA HIS A 555 -5.73 -9.03 -28.36
C HIS A 555 -5.64 -8.90 -29.90
N ARG A 556 -4.47 -8.51 -30.42
CA ARG A 556 -4.25 -8.29 -31.87
C ARG A 556 -4.29 -9.57 -32.70
N ASN A 557 -4.03 -10.73 -32.09
CA ASN A 557 -4.05 -12.01 -32.78
C ASN A 557 -5.38 -12.73 -32.49
N THR A 558 -6.09 -13.17 -33.53
CA THR A 558 -7.42 -13.80 -33.37
C THR A 558 -7.38 -15.09 -32.56
N GLU A 559 -6.36 -15.95 -32.73
CA GLU A 559 -6.22 -17.20 -31.96
C GLU A 559 -5.94 -16.92 -30.47
N LEU A 560 -5.09 -15.93 -30.19
CA LEU A 560 -4.73 -15.54 -28.82
C LEU A 560 -5.84 -14.73 -28.13
N SER A 561 -6.60 -13.93 -28.89
CA SER A 561 -7.70 -13.11 -28.37
C SER A 561 -8.79 -13.98 -27.74
N GLU A 562 -9.13 -15.11 -28.37
CA GLU A 562 -10.08 -16.08 -27.80
C GLU A 562 -9.57 -16.67 -26.48
N ILE A 563 -8.26 -16.95 -26.38
CA ILE A 563 -7.64 -17.44 -25.15
C ILE A 563 -7.69 -16.35 -24.06
N LEU A 564 -7.39 -15.10 -24.42
CA LEU A 564 -7.44 -13.96 -23.51
C LEU A 564 -8.84 -13.79 -22.92
N HIS A 565 -9.90 -13.89 -23.74
CA HIS A 565 -11.28 -13.86 -23.27
C HIS A 565 -11.57 -14.96 -22.23
N ILE A 566 -11.12 -16.19 -22.47
CA ILE A 566 -11.34 -17.31 -21.54
C ILE A 566 -10.57 -17.09 -20.23
N LEU A 567 -9.36 -16.55 -20.30
CA LEU A 567 -8.50 -16.30 -19.12
C LEU A 567 -9.04 -15.18 -18.20
N LEU A 568 -10.00 -14.37 -18.64
CA LEU A 568 -10.66 -13.39 -17.76
C LEU A 568 -11.44 -14.03 -16.62
N GLU A 569 -12.01 -15.22 -16.82
CA GLU A 569 -12.78 -15.94 -15.80
C GLU A 569 -11.91 -16.36 -14.60
N PRO A 570 -10.79 -17.10 -14.77
CA PRO A 570 -9.90 -17.41 -13.66
C PRO A 570 -9.21 -16.17 -13.09
N ALA A 571 -8.91 -15.14 -13.91
CA ALA A 571 -8.35 -13.88 -13.42
C ALA A 571 -9.33 -13.14 -12.49
N TRP A 572 -10.63 -13.15 -12.81
CA TRP A 572 -11.67 -12.61 -11.94
C TRP A 572 -11.73 -13.36 -10.61
N LEU A 573 -11.68 -14.70 -10.63
CA LEU A 573 -11.66 -15.49 -9.40
C LEU A 573 -10.47 -15.14 -8.51
N ALA A 574 -9.27 -14.99 -9.09
CA ALA A 574 -8.05 -14.71 -8.34
C ALA A 574 -8.00 -13.27 -7.78
N THR A 575 -8.54 -12.29 -8.51
CA THR A 575 -8.41 -10.85 -8.18
C THR A 575 -9.65 -10.28 -7.49
N GLY A 576 -10.79 -10.96 -7.59
CA GLY A 576 -12.11 -10.45 -7.25
C GLY A 576 -12.56 -9.26 -8.11
N LEU A 577 -11.85 -8.91 -9.19
CA LEU A 577 -12.19 -7.83 -10.11
C LEU A 577 -12.78 -8.42 -11.39
N LYS A 578 -14.06 -8.13 -11.64
CA LYS A 578 -14.67 -8.45 -12.92
C LYS A 578 -14.40 -7.31 -13.88
N VAL A 579 -13.51 -7.54 -14.84
CA VAL A 579 -13.16 -6.55 -15.87
C VAL A 579 -13.77 -7.01 -17.18
N ASP A 580 -14.48 -6.09 -17.84
CA ASP A 580 -14.97 -6.32 -19.20
C ASP A 580 -13.80 -6.33 -20.18
N TYR A 581 -13.88 -7.18 -21.20
CA TYR A 581 -12.79 -7.35 -22.16
C TYR A 581 -12.47 -6.06 -22.91
N ASP A 582 -13.48 -5.34 -23.39
CA ASP A 582 -13.27 -4.12 -24.18
C ASP A 582 -12.67 -3.02 -23.30
N ILE A 583 -13.14 -2.92 -22.06
CA ILE A 583 -12.59 -2.01 -21.06
C ILE A 583 -11.12 -2.34 -20.78
N LEU A 584 -10.78 -3.62 -20.60
CA LEU A 584 -9.41 -4.06 -20.38
C LEU A 584 -8.51 -3.59 -21.53
N VAL A 585 -8.89 -3.87 -22.78
CA VAL A 585 -8.10 -3.51 -23.95
C VAL A 585 -7.95 -1.98 -24.05
N HIS A 586 -9.03 -1.22 -23.89
CA HIS A 586 -8.98 0.24 -23.94
C HIS A 586 -8.04 0.85 -22.89
N VAL A 587 -8.11 0.36 -21.65
CA VAL A 587 -7.22 0.82 -20.57
C VAL A 587 -5.76 0.48 -20.87
N ASN A 588 -5.49 -0.71 -21.38
CA ASN A 588 -4.13 -1.13 -21.75
C ASN A 588 -3.55 -0.27 -22.88
N ILE A 589 -4.34 0.11 -23.89
CA ILE A 589 -3.89 1.04 -24.95
C ILE A 589 -3.47 2.39 -24.33
N PHE A 590 -4.30 2.94 -23.46
CA PHE A 590 -4.00 4.22 -22.80
C PHE A 590 -2.73 4.14 -21.94
N LEU A 591 -2.59 3.08 -21.13
CA LEU A 591 -1.42 2.88 -20.26
C LEU A 591 -0.13 2.74 -21.06
N SER A 592 -0.14 1.97 -22.16
CA SER A 592 1.05 1.80 -23.01
C SER A 592 1.53 3.15 -23.57
N LEU A 593 0.60 3.97 -24.07
CA LEU A 593 0.90 5.32 -24.59
C LEU A 593 1.38 6.28 -23.49
N ALA A 594 0.77 6.23 -22.30
CA ALA A 594 1.13 7.10 -21.18
C ALA A 594 2.56 6.85 -20.69
N VAL A 595 2.97 5.58 -20.63
CA VAL A 595 4.34 5.20 -20.26
C VAL A 595 5.33 5.68 -21.34
N ASP A 596 5.03 5.47 -22.62
CA ASP A 596 5.89 5.92 -23.73
C ASP A 596 6.10 7.43 -23.78
N LEU A 597 5.03 8.20 -23.54
CA LEU A 597 5.09 9.66 -23.46
C LEU A 597 5.92 10.14 -22.25
N SER A 598 5.82 9.44 -21.11
CA SER A 598 6.55 9.78 -19.89
C SER A 598 8.06 9.53 -20.05
N PHE A 599 8.45 8.44 -20.70
CA PHE A 599 9.85 8.17 -21.06
C PHE A 599 10.36 9.18 -22.10
N SER A 600 9.56 9.50 -23.12
CA SER A 600 9.94 10.47 -24.15
C SER A 600 10.13 11.87 -23.56
N ALA A 601 9.24 12.32 -22.68
CA ALA A 601 9.37 13.61 -22.00
C ALA A 601 10.60 13.69 -21.09
N SER A 602 10.97 12.57 -20.45
CA SER A 602 12.18 12.49 -19.61
C SER A 602 13.46 12.58 -20.44
N ILE A 603 13.50 11.93 -21.62
CA ILE A 603 14.63 11.99 -22.57
C ILE A 603 14.78 13.37 -23.20
N PHE A 604 13.67 14.11 -23.39
CA PHE A 604 13.72 15.49 -23.91
C PHE A 604 14.08 16.54 -22.85
N MET A 605 14.03 16.21 -21.55
CA MET A 605 14.40 17.11 -20.45
C MET A 605 15.79 16.86 -19.85
N SER A 606 16.45 15.76 -20.20
CA SER A 606 17.89 15.53 -20.02
C SER A 606 18.70 16.10 -21.18
#